data_AF-A0A357F3M0-F1
#
_entry.id   AF-A0A357F3M0-F1
#
_cell.length_a   1.000
_cell.length_b   1.000
_cell.length_c   1.000
_cell.angle_alpha   90.00
_cell.angle_beta   90.00
_cell.angle_gamma   90.00
#
_symmetry.space_group_name_H-M   'P 1'
#
loop_
_entity.id
_entity.type
_entity.pdbx_description
1 polymer ?
#
loop_
_entity_poly.entity_id
_entity_poly.type
_entity_poly.pdbx_seq_one_letter_code
_entity_poly.pdbx_strand_id
1 'polypeptide(L)'
;ITEARNIGLKPANEVFADRTYQSDGSLTPRSSGDALITDAQIAVEQVKRMIESGSVLSTDGHEVPIEAETLCIHGDGPYSVEFAAAISKSLQDSGIEISAIAATQKN
;
A
#
# COMPACT_ATOMS: atom_id res chain seq x y z
N ILE A 1 -15.00 -1.15 5.12
CA ILE A 1 -14.67 -1.73 6.46
C ILE A 1 -15.88 -1.80 7.38
N THR A 2 -16.51 -0.68 7.73
CA THR A 2 -17.61 -0.61 8.72
C THR A 2 -18.76 -1.58 8.44
N GLU A 3 -19.34 -1.55 7.24
CA GLU A 3 -20.47 -2.43 6.90
C GLU A 3 -20.11 -3.91 6.96
N ALA A 4 -18.90 -4.29 6.55
CA ALA A 4 -18.43 -5.67 6.65
C ALA A 4 -18.35 -6.13 8.11
N ARG A 5 -17.82 -5.28 9.01
CA ARG A 5 -17.78 -5.56 10.45
C ARG A 5 -19.19 -5.65 11.05
N ASN A 6 -20.12 -4.80 10.64
CA ASN A 6 -21.52 -4.80 11.11
C ASN A 6 -22.25 -6.13 10.85
N ILE A 7 -21.86 -6.85 9.79
CA ILE A 7 -22.43 -8.16 9.44
C ILE A 7 -21.54 -9.35 9.86
N GLY A 8 -20.51 -9.12 10.67
CA GLY A 8 -19.65 -10.17 11.23
C GLY A 8 -18.54 -10.68 10.29
N LEU A 9 -18.27 -10.00 9.18
CA LEU A 9 -17.11 -10.30 8.34
C LEU A 9 -15.83 -9.70 8.95
N LYS A 10 -14.68 -10.27 8.59
CA LYS A 10 -13.34 -9.76 8.93
C LYS A 10 -12.74 -9.08 7.68
N PRO A 11 -12.98 -7.78 7.47
CA PRO A 11 -12.35 -7.07 6.37
C PRO A 11 -10.88 -6.78 6.69
N ALA A 12 -10.10 -6.49 5.65
CA ALA A 12 -8.76 -5.91 5.75
C ALA A 12 -8.70 -4.61 4.93
N ASN A 13 -8.00 -3.61 5.44
CA ASN A 13 -7.74 -2.36 4.76
C ASN A 13 -6.62 -2.54 3.73
N GLU A 14 -6.97 -2.32 2.46
CA GLU A 14 -6.04 -2.40 1.34
C GLU A 14 -5.47 -1.02 0.99
N VAL A 15 -4.15 -0.96 0.84
CA VAL A 15 -3.39 0.20 0.36
C VAL A 15 -2.65 -0.14 -0.93
N PHE A 16 -2.20 0.87 -1.68
CA PHE A 16 -1.69 0.69 -3.05
C PHE A 16 -0.27 1.22 -3.17
N ALA A 17 0.68 0.36 -3.54
CA ALA A 17 2.09 0.74 -3.63
C ALA A 17 2.41 1.73 -4.75
N ASP A 18 1.59 1.74 -5.80
CA ASP A 18 1.85 2.42 -7.06
C ASP A 18 0.86 3.55 -7.37
N ARG A 19 0.06 3.94 -6.38
CA ARG A 19 -0.95 5.00 -6.53
C ARG A 19 -0.60 6.19 -5.65
N THR A 20 -0.85 7.38 -6.18
CA THR A 20 -0.79 8.60 -5.38
C THR A 20 -2.09 8.80 -4.61
N TYR A 21 -1.97 9.48 -3.48
CA TYR A 21 -3.07 9.76 -2.56
C TYR A 21 -3.37 11.26 -2.53
N GLN A 22 -4.62 11.60 -2.32
CA GLN A 22 -5.09 12.95 -2.08
C GLN A 22 -5.11 13.23 -0.56
N SER A 23 -5.22 14.51 -0.18
CA SER A 23 -5.17 14.94 1.22
C SER A 23 -6.34 14.43 2.07
N ASP A 24 -7.40 13.91 1.44
CA ASP A 24 -8.53 13.26 2.10
C ASP A 24 -8.35 11.74 2.25
N GLY A 25 -7.20 11.19 1.83
CA GLY A 25 -6.88 9.77 1.86
C GLY A 25 -7.44 8.95 0.70
N SER A 26 -8.18 9.58 -0.21
CA SER A 26 -8.60 8.92 -1.44
C SER A 26 -7.43 8.74 -2.41
N LEU A 27 -7.54 7.77 -3.33
CA LEU A 27 -6.58 7.62 -4.41
C LEU A 27 -6.79 8.72 -5.45
N THR A 28 -5.71 9.28 -5.97
CA THR A 28 -5.75 10.21 -7.09
C THR A 28 -6.46 9.57 -8.29
N PRO A 29 -7.45 10.24 -8.93
CA PRO A 29 -8.17 9.69 -10.07
C PRO A 29 -7.25 9.22 -11.19
N ARG A 30 -7.53 8.07 -11.80
CA ARG A 30 -6.69 7.49 -12.87
C ARG A 30 -6.52 8.39 -14.11
N SER A 31 -7.41 9.35 -14.31
CA SER A 31 -7.31 10.32 -15.41
C SER A 31 -6.26 11.41 -15.15
N SER A 32 -5.77 11.56 -13.91
CA SER A 32 -4.73 12.53 -13.57
C SER A 32 -3.36 12.03 -14.01
N GLY A 33 -2.50 12.95 -14.46
CA GLY A 33 -1.17 12.61 -14.98
C GLY A 33 -0.19 12.08 -13.93
N ASP A 34 -0.47 12.33 -12.65
CA ASP A 34 0.30 11.92 -11.47
C ASP A 34 -0.36 10.77 -10.70
N ALA A 35 -1.39 10.12 -11.27
CA ALA A 35 -2.15 9.09 -10.57
C ALA A 35 -1.38 7.81 -10.25
N LEU A 36 -0.27 7.59 -10.96
CA LEU A 36 0.57 6.39 -10.88
C LEU A 36 2.00 6.77 -10.52
N ILE A 37 2.58 5.99 -9.61
CA ILE A 37 4.02 5.99 -9.34
C ILE A 37 4.66 5.03 -10.34
N THR A 38 5.66 5.50 -11.08
CA THR A 38 6.39 4.69 -12.08
C THR A 38 7.84 4.41 -11.67
N ASP A 39 8.28 4.95 -10.54
CA ASP A 39 9.62 4.74 -9.99
C ASP A 39 9.54 3.76 -8.81
N ALA A 40 10.31 2.69 -8.88
CA ALA A 40 10.28 1.62 -7.88
C ALA A 40 10.78 2.08 -6.51
N GLN A 41 11.71 3.04 -6.43
CA GLN A 41 12.20 3.54 -5.15
C GLN A 41 11.15 4.43 -4.46
N ILE A 42 10.41 5.23 -5.24
CA ILE A 42 9.28 6.02 -4.71
C ILE A 42 8.21 5.07 -4.14
N ALA A 43 7.88 3.99 -4.85
CA ALA A 43 6.93 2.99 -4.37
C ALA A 43 7.43 2.31 -3.08
N VAL A 44 8.71 1.93 -3.01
CA VAL A 44 9.32 1.35 -1.80
C VAL A 44 9.21 2.30 -0.59
N GLU A 45 9.56 3.58 -0.75
CA GLU A 45 9.49 4.53 0.37
C GLU A 45 8.05 4.82 0.79
N GLN A 46 7.11 4.85 -0.15
CA GLN A 46 5.69 4.95 0.18
C GLN A 46 5.24 3.74 1.01
N VAL A 47 5.58 2.51 0.59
CA VAL A 47 5.22 1.29 1.32
C VAL A 47 5.83 1.25 2.71
N LYS A 48 7.10 1.63 2.85
CA LYS A 48 7.75 1.72 4.17
C LYS A 48 7.01 2.70 5.07
N ARG A 49 6.64 3.88 4.57
CA ARG A 49 5.84 4.86 5.32
C ARG A 49 4.48 4.27 5.74
N MET A 50 3.80 3.56 4.85
CA MET A 50 2.51 2.94 5.15
C MET A 50 2.63 1.97 6.34
N ILE A 51 3.70 1.18 6.38
CA ILE A 51 3.90 0.14 7.40
C ILE A 51 4.47 0.71 8.70
N GLU A 52 5.49 1.55 8.61
CA GLU A 52 6.24 2.05 9.77
C GLU A 52 5.51 3.19 10.49
N SER A 53 4.82 4.07 9.74
CA SER A 53 4.17 5.26 10.29
C SER A 53 2.65 5.28 10.18
N GLY A 54 2.04 4.33 9.45
CA GLY A 54 0.59 4.34 9.24
C GLY A 54 0.13 5.56 8.46
N SER A 55 0.92 6.01 7.48
CA SER A 55 0.63 7.22 6.71
C SER A 55 1.09 7.11 5.25
N VAL A 56 0.62 8.05 4.44
CA VAL A 56 1.11 8.33 3.09
C VAL A 56 1.37 9.82 2.93
N LEU A 57 2.18 10.20 1.96
CA LEU A 57 2.30 11.60 1.53
C LEU A 57 1.29 11.83 0.39
N SER A 58 0.42 12.82 0.54
CA SER A 58 -0.49 13.24 -0.53
C SER A 58 0.23 13.98 -1.65
N THR A 59 -0.43 14.13 -2.80
CA THR A 59 0.08 14.88 -3.97
C THR A 59 0.40 16.35 -3.66
N ASP A 60 -0.20 16.94 -2.63
CA ASP A 60 0.08 18.30 -2.14
C ASP A 60 1.05 18.35 -0.93
N GLY A 61 1.65 17.21 -0.57
CA GLY A 61 2.72 17.12 0.43
C GLY A 61 2.26 17.02 1.89
N HIS A 62 0.98 16.77 2.15
CA HIS A 62 0.48 16.51 3.50
C HIS A 62 0.65 15.04 3.89
N GLU A 63 0.91 14.80 5.16
CA GLU A 63 0.88 13.45 5.70
C GLU A 63 -0.56 13.05 6.00
N VAL A 64 -1.00 11.96 5.37
CA VAL A 64 -2.37 11.46 5.47
C VAL A 64 -2.37 10.14 6.21
N PRO A 65 -3.04 10.03 7.37
CA PRO A 65 -3.16 8.77 8.11
C PRO A 65 -3.91 7.72 7.30
N ILE A 66 -3.43 6.49 7.34
CA ILE A 66 -4.04 5.34 6.69
C ILE A 66 -3.92 4.09 7.57
N GLU A 67 -4.80 3.13 7.36
CA GLU A 67 -4.70 1.79 7.96
C GLU A 67 -4.24 0.83 6.85
N ALA A 68 -3.05 0.24 7.00
CA ALA A 68 -2.48 -0.69 6.01
C ALA A 68 -2.45 -2.11 6.58
N GLU A 69 -3.39 -2.96 6.15
CA GLU A 69 -3.41 -4.38 6.49
C GLU A 69 -2.97 -5.25 5.30
N THR A 70 -3.19 -4.78 4.08
CA THR A 70 -2.77 -5.44 2.84
C THR A 70 -2.24 -4.44 1.84
N LEU A 71 -1.24 -4.84 1.07
CA LEU A 71 -0.66 -4.01 0.01
C LEU A 71 -1.00 -4.59 -1.37
N CYS A 72 -1.63 -3.77 -2.21
CA CYS A 72 -1.87 -4.07 -3.61
C CYS A 72 -0.64 -3.68 -4.45
N ILE A 73 -0.22 -4.58 -5.34
CA ILE A 73 0.78 -4.35 -6.38
C ILE A 73 0.16 -4.78 -7.71
N HIS A 74 0.04 -3.84 -8.66
CA HIS A 74 -0.52 -4.12 -9.97
C HIS A 74 0.43 -4.98 -10.81
N GLY A 75 -0.11 -6.03 -11.45
CA GLY A 75 0.62 -7.01 -12.25
C GLY A 75 0.62 -6.75 -13.76
N ASP A 76 -0.11 -5.74 -14.22
CA ASP A 76 -0.40 -5.45 -15.63
C ASP A 76 0.45 -4.32 -16.22
N GLY A 77 1.17 -3.58 -15.38
CA GLY A 77 2.08 -2.52 -15.80
C GLY A 77 3.47 -3.03 -16.22
N PRO A 78 4.21 -2.25 -17.04
CA PRO A 78 5.57 -2.61 -17.46
C PRO A 78 6.56 -2.70 -16.30
N TYR A 79 6.26 -2.06 -15.16
CA TYR A 79 7.11 -2.02 -13.96
C TYR A 79 6.66 -2.99 -12.85
N SER A 80 5.64 -3.82 -13.11
CA SER A 80 5.00 -4.69 -12.10
C SER A 80 5.97 -5.62 -11.37
N VAL A 81 6.81 -6.34 -12.13
CA VAL A 81 7.79 -7.29 -11.58
C VAL A 81 8.89 -6.54 -10.81
N GLU A 82 9.33 -5.40 -11.33
CA GLU A 82 10.35 -4.56 -10.68
C GLU A 82 9.84 -4.05 -9.33
N PHE A 83 8.61 -3.56 -9.28
CA PHE A 83 7.97 -3.06 -8.06
C PHE A 83 7.83 -4.18 -7.03
N ALA A 84 7.27 -5.33 -7.44
CA ALA A 84 7.10 -6.47 -6.56
C ALA A 84 8.45 -6.94 -5.96
N ALA A 85 9.49 -7.03 -6.79
CA ALA A 85 10.82 -7.43 -6.35
C ALA A 85 11.45 -6.41 -5.38
N ALA A 86 11.40 -5.11 -5.73
CA ALA A 86 12.00 -4.05 -4.93
C ALA A 86 11.31 -3.91 -3.56
N ILE A 87 9.98 -3.91 -3.54
CA ILE A 87 9.18 -3.84 -2.31
C ILE A 87 9.44 -5.07 -1.46
N SER A 88 9.32 -6.28 -2.02
CA SER A 88 9.55 -7.51 -1.27
C SER A 88 10.95 -7.55 -0.66
N LYS A 89 11.97 -7.16 -1.41
CA LYS A 89 13.35 -7.08 -0.91
C LYS A 89 13.48 -6.07 0.22
N SER A 90 12.94 -4.86 0.05
CA SER A 90 13.04 -3.83 1.08
C SER A 90 12.36 -4.23 2.38
N LEU A 91 11.19 -4.90 2.31
CA LEU A 91 10.49 -5.37 3.50
C LEU A 91 11.30 -6.45 4.22
N GLN A 92 11.84 -7.42 3.48
CA GLN A 92 12.69 -8.47 4.05
C GLN A 92 13.96 -7.90 4.69
N ASP A 93 14.63 -6.96 4.03
CA ASP A 93 15.84 -6.29 4.54
C ASP A 93 15.53 -5.49 5.84
N SER A 94 14.32 -4.95 5.97
CA SER A 94 13.80 -4.28 7.18
C SER A 94 13.25 -5.23 8.25
N GLY A 95 13.30 -6.56 8.02
CA GLY A 95 12.76 -7.56 8.96
C GLY A 95 11.22 -7.59 9.04
N ILE A 96 10.53 -7.08 8.02
CA ILE A 96 9.07 -7.10 7.92
C ILE A 96 8.64 -8.41 7.24
N GLU A 97 7.84 -9.20 7.95
CA GLU A 97 7.31 -10.47 7.43
C GLU A 97 6.17 -10.23 6.44
N ILE A 98 6.25 -10.88 5.27
CA ILE A 98 5.16 -10.92 4.30
C ILE A 98 4.40 -12.23 4.50
N SER A 99 3.13 -12.14 4.88
CA SER A 99 2.27 -13.30 5.13
C SER A 99 0.88 -13.09 4.53
N ALA A 100 0.14 -14.18 4.34
CA ALA A 100 -1.25 -14.11 3.92
C ALA A 100 -2.14 -13.67 5.09
N ILE A 101 -3.18 -12.88 4.81
CA ILE A 101 -4.16 -12.39 5.80
C ILE A 101 -4.77 -13.53 6.63
N ALA A 102 -4.94 -14.71 6.02
CA ALA A 102 -5.52 -15.89 6.64
C ALA A 102 -4.48 -16.86 7.22
N ALA A 103 -3.18 -16.54 7.17
CA ALA A 103 -2.16 -17.39 7.76
C ALA A 103 -2.33 -17.35 9.29
N THR A 104 -2.97 -18.38 9.84
CA THR A 104 -2.95 -18.69 11.27
C THR A 104 -1.51 -18.61 11.76
N GLN A 105 -1.23 -17.77 12.75
CA GLN A 105 0.03 -17.87 13.48
C GLN A 105 0.13 -19.29 14.01
N LYS A 106 1.12 -20.04 13.55
CA LYS A 106 1.47 -21.31 14.16
C LYS A 106 2.05 -20.97 15.54
N ASN A 107 1.32 -21.34 16.59
CA ASN A 107 1.82 -21.39 17.96
C ASN A 107 3.16 -22.12 18.04
#